data_AF-A0A838S161-F1
#
_entry.id   AF-A0A838S161-F1
#
_cell.length_a   1.000
_cell.length_b   1.000
_cell.length_c   1.000
_cell.angle_alpha   90.00
_cell.angle_beta   90.00
_cell.angle_gamma   90.00
#
_symmetry.space_group_name_H-M   'P 1'
#
loop_
_entity.id
_entity.type
_entity.pdbx_description
1 polymer ?
#
loop_
_entity_poly.entity_id
_entity_poly.type
_entity_poly.pdbx_seq_one_letter_code
_entity_poly.pdbx_strand_id
1 'polypeptide(L)'
;VAVRRAHGLEQAAQWLREGLAAAGLDEKELATTAGSDPRKIALARLLWQRTTVSQVWLAERLWMRSAANVSQQLRRVGARRIEGPMPIRLASFVERALASD
;
A
#
# COMPACT_ATOMS: atom_id res chain seq x y z
N VAL A 1 2.48 8.99 23.06
CA VAL A 1 2.63 7.61 22.51
C VAL A 1 1.35 7.09 21.81
N ALA A 2 0.13 7.44 22.27
CA ALA A 2 -1.12 7.09 21.57
C ALA A 2 -1.49 8.01 20.38
N VAL A 3 -1.36 9.34 20.55
CA VAL A 3 -1.75 10.34 19.52
C VAL A 3 -1.01 10.16 18.18
N ARG A 4 0.31 9.91 18.22
CA ARG A 4 1.11 9.65 17.00
C ARG A 4 0.66 8.40 16.25
N ARG A 5 0.21 7.37 16.98
CA ARG A 5 -0.27 6.11 16.39
C ARG A 5 -1.65 6.30 15.75
N ALA A 6 -2.56 7.02 16.42
CA ALA A 6 -3.87 7.37 15.86
C ALA A 6 -3.72 8.20 14.57
N HIS A 7 -2.90 9.25 14.60
CA HIS A 7 -2.61 10.07 13.43
C HIS A 7 -2.01 9.25 12.27
N GLY A 8 -1.09 8.33 12.58
CA GLY A 8 -0.53 7.42 11.57
C GLY A 8 -1.55 6.46 10.95
N LEU A 9 -2.55 6.00 11.71
CA LEU A 9 -3.63 5.15 11.20
C LEU A 9 -4.63 5.95 10.34
N GLU A 10 -4.96 7.18 10.74
CA GLU A 10 -5.82 8.07 9.96
C GLU A 10 -5.18 8.41 8.61
N GLN A 11 -3.90 8.80 8.61
CA GLN A 11 -3.14 9.05 7.39
C GLN A 11 -3.09 7.80 6.50
N ALA A 12 -2.88 6.62 7.10
CA ALA A 12 -2.87 5.37 6.35
C ALA A 12 -4.22 5.05 5.70
N ALA A 13 -5.32 5.29 6.41
CA ALA A 13 -6.67 5.08 5.88
C ALA A 13 -6.97 6.06 4.73
N GLN A 14 -6.57 7.33 4.87
CA GLN A 14 -6.72 8.34 3.82
C GLN A 14 -5.93 7.95 2.56
N TRP A 15 -4.63 7.68 2.71
CA TRP A 15 -3.77 7.31 1.58
C TRP A 15 -4.17 5.98 0.96
N LEU A 16 -4.67 5.02 1.73
CA LEU A 16 -5.20 3.78 1.17
C LEU A 16 -6.39 4.08 0.25
N ARG A 17 -7.36 4.89 0.68
CA ARG A 17 -8.54 5.25 -0.13
C ARG A 17 -8.16 5.98 -1.41
N GLU A 18 -7.31 7.00 -1.32
CA GLU A 18 -6.85 7.77 -2.48
C GLU A 18 -5.99 6.91 -3.43
N GLY A 19 -5.14 6.07 -2.87
CA GLY A 19 -4.28 5.16 -3.61
C GLY A 19 -5.04 4.07 -4.35
N LEU A 20 -6.07 3.48 -3.75
CA LEU A 20 -6.95 2.52 -4.42
C LEU A 20 -7.70 3.16 -5.59
N ALA A 21 -8.21 4.38 -5.40
CA ALA A 21 -8.84 5.13 -6.49
C ALA A 21 -7.84 5.44 -7.63
N ALA A 22 -6.61 5.83 -7.30
CA ALA A 22 -5.55 6.08 -8.27
C ALA A 22 -5.08 4.80 -8.99
N ALA A 23 -5.17 3.65 -8.31
CA ALA A 23 -4.86 2.33 -8.84
C ALA A 23 -5.96 1.74 -9.74
N GLY A 24 -7.16 2.35 -9.76
CA GLY A 24 -8.34 1.76 -10.38
C GLY A 24 -8.63 0.39 -9.76
N LEU A 25 -8.70 0.34 -8.43
CA LEU A 25 -9.05 -0.85 -7.67
C LEU A 25 -10.27 -0.54 -6.82
N ASP A 26 -11.45 -0.98 -7.28
CA ASP A 26 -12.63 -1.07 -6.44
C ASP A 26 -12.54 -2.28 -5.46
N GLU A 27 -13.54 -2.46 -4.60
CA GLU A 27 -13.55 -3.56 -3.62
C GLU A 27 -13.53 -4.94 -4.28
N LYS A 28 -14.23 -5.11 -5.40
CA LYS A 28 -14.32 -6.39 -6.13
C LYS A 28 -12.98 -6.70 -6.79
N GLU A 29 -12.41 -5.74 -7.51
CA GLU A 29 -11.10 -5.84 -8.14
C GLU A 29 -10.02 -6.09 -7.09
N LEU A 30 -10.09 -5.39 -5.96
CA LEU A 30 -9.16 -5.57 -4.85
C LEU A 30 -9.23 -7.00 -4.30
N ALA A 31 -10.42 -7.57 -4.12
CA ALA A 31 -10.59 -8.93 -3.62
C ALA A 31 -10.12 -10.01 -4.62
N THR A 32 -10.32 -9.80 -5.93
CA THR A 32 -9.97 -10.80 -6.97
C THR A 32 -8.55 -10.66 -7.50
N THR A 33 -7.93 -9.48 -7.36
CA THR A 33 -6.57 -9.22 -7.83
C THR A 33 -5.55 -9.93 -6.94
N ALA A 34 -4.53 -10.54 -7.55
CA ALA A 34 -3.49 -11.26 -6.82
C ALA A 34 -2.82 -10.37 -5.76
N GLY A 35 -2.51 -10.95 -4.60
CA GLY A 35 -1.81 -10.23 -3.52
C GLY A 35 -0.38 -9.78 -3.88
N SER A 36 0.16 -10.23 -5.01
CA SER A 36 1.43 -9.79 -5.60
C SER A 36 1.27 -8.77 -6.72
N ASP A 37 0.06 -8.24 -6.95
CA ASP A 37 -0.17 -7.22 -7.97
C ASP A 37 0.68 -5.96 -7.68
N PRO A 38 1.38 -5.41 -8.68
CA PRO A 38 2.27 -4.27 -8.51
C PRO A 38 1.60 -3.05 -7.85
N ARG A 39 0.31 -2.82 -8.12
CA ARG A 39 -0.45 -1.70 -7.55
C ARG A 39 -0.62 -1.88 -6.04
N LYS A 40 -0.97 -3.11 -5.60
CA LYS A 40 -1.06 -3.44 -4.17
C LYS A 40 0.28 -3.32 -3.48
N ILE A 41 1.35 -3.80 -4.11
CA ILE A 41 2.69 -3.73 -3.54
C ILE A 41 3.16 -2.27 -3.40
N ALA A 42 2.87 -1.41 -4.37
CA ALA A 42 3.17 0.02 -4.31
C ALA A 42 2.47 0.70 -3.12
N LEU A 43 1.17 0.44 -2.93
CA LEU A 43 0.41 0.95 -1.79
C LEU A 43 0.93 0.37 -0.47
N ALA A 44 1.19 -0.94 -0.40
CA ALA A 44 1.72 -1.58 0.80
C ALA A 44 3.07 -0.98 1.21
N ARG A 45 3.96 -0.71 0.24
CA ARG A 45 5.26 -0.10 0.50
C ARG A 45 5.12 1.33 1.02
N LEU A 46 4.31 2.16 0.37
CA LEU A 46 4.06 3.54 0.82
C LEU A 46 3.56 3.56 2.26
N LEU A 47 2.49 2.80 2.53
CA LEU A 47 1.85 2.78 3.84
C LEU A 47 2.77 2.23 4.93
N TRP A 48 3.53 1.18 4.62
CA TRP A 48 4.52 0.61 5.55
C TRP A 48 5.66 1.56 5.88
N GLN A 49 6.15 2.33 4.90
CA GLN A 49 7.29 3.23 5.09
C GLN A 49 6.93 4.55 5.76
N ARG A 50 5.70 5.02 5.58
CA ARG A 50 5.30 6.38 5.96
C ARG A 50 4.25 6.44 7.06
N THR A 51 3.79 5.29 7.56
CA THR A 51 2.76 5.24 8.62
C THR A 51 3.10 4.20 9.68
N THR A 52 2.21 3.99 10.65
CA THR A 52 2.39 3.05 11.77
C THR A 52 1.56 1.76 11.64
N VAL A 53 1.01 1.49 10.46
CA VAL A 53 0.22 0.27 10.21
C VAL A 53 1.08 -0.99 10.32
N SER A 54 0.46 -2.11 10.69
CA SER A 54 1.12 -3.42 10.72
C SER A 54 1.02 -4.14 9.36
N GLN A 55 1.84 -5.16 9.14
CA GLN A 55 1.70 -6.03 7.96
C GLN A 55 0.40 -6.86 7.98
N VAL A 56 -0.17 -7.12 9.16
CA VAL A 56 -1.51 -7.71 9.30
C VAL A 56 -2.57 -6.75 8.74
N TRP A 57 -2.50 -5.48 9.14
CA TRP A 57 -3.39 -4.44 8.62
C TRP A 57 -3.29 -4.33 7.10
N LEU A 58 -2.08 -4.38 6.55
CA LEU A 58 -1.88 -4.36 5.09
C LEU A 58 -2.46 -5.62 4.41
N ALA A 59 -2.28 -6.79 5.02
CA ALA A 59 -2.81 -8.04 4.48
C ALA A 59 -4.34 -8.04 4.40
N GLU A 60 -5.00 -7.53 5.43
CA GLU A 60 -6.45 -7.38 5.50
C GLU A 60 -6.94 -6.32 4.51
N ARG A 61 -6.36 -5.11 4.56
CA ARG A 61 -6.85 -3.96 3.79
C ARG A 61 -6.55 -4.01 2.30
N LEU A 62 -5.49 -4.72 1.89
CA LEU A 62 -5.12 -4.88 0.48
C LEU A 62 -5.41 -6.28 -0.07
N TRP A 63 -6.06 -7.15 0.71
CA TRP A 63 -6.32 -8.54 0.32
C TRP A 63 -5.04 -9.28 -0.12
N MET A 64 -3.97 -9.14 0.68
CA MET A 64 -2.65 -9.74 0.40
C MET A 64 -2.44 -11.08 1.10
N ARG A 65 -3.52 -11.78 1.46
CA ARG A 65 -3.57 -13.13 2.06
C ARG A 65 -3.01 -13.26 3.48
N SER A 66 -1.81 -12.75 3.76
CA SER A 66 -1.18 -12.85 5.08
C SER A 66 -0.09 -11.79 5.27
N ALA A 67 0.22 -11.48 6.54
CA ALA A 67 1.36 -10.65 6.89
C ALA A 67 2.69 -11.22 6.37
N ALA A 68 2.83 -12.56 6.34
CA ALA A 68 4.02 -13.21 5.80
C ALA A 68 4.20 -12.95 4.28
N ASN A 69 3.11 -12.96 3.51
CA ASN A 69 3.17 -12.59 2.10
C ASN A 69 3.55 -11.11 1.93
N VAL A 70 2.94 -10.21 2.71
CA VAL A 70 3.30 -8.78 2.70
C VAL A 70 4.80 -8.60 2.99
N SER A 71 5.32 -9.24 4.04
CA SER A 71 6.75 -9.23 4.39
C SER A 71 7.65 -9.62 3.22
N GLN A 72 7.31 -10.73 2.54
CA GLN A 72 8.07 -11.23 1.39
C GLN A 72 8.04 -10.25 0.22
N GLN A 73 6.87 -9.69 -0.13
CA GLN A 73 6.76 -8.72 -1.22
C GLN A 73 7.56 -7.44 -0.92
N LEU A 74 7.46 -6.91 0.30
CA LEU A 74 8.20 -5.71 0.71
C LEU A 74 9.71 -5.94 0.68
N ARG A 75 10.20 -7.11 1.10
CA ARG A 75 11.63 -7.47 0.99
C ARG A 75 12.10 -7.55 -0.46
N ARG A 76 11.29 -8.16 -1.35
CA ARG A 76 11.62 -8.28 -2.79
C ARG A 76 11.72 -6.91 -3.46
N VAL A 77 10.82 -5.98 -3.13
CA VAL A 77 10.82 -4.61 -3.66
C VAL A 77 11.83 -3.69 -2.96
N GLY A 78 12.29 -4.02 -1.76
CA GLY A 78 13.48 -3.38 -1.19
C GLY A 78 14.73 -3.67 -2.02
N ALA A 79 14.83 -4.90 -2.54
CA ALA A 79 15.96 -5.35 -3.36
C ALA A 79 15.82 -5.01 -4.85
N ARG A 80 14.62 -4.65 -5.33
CA ARG A 80 14.31 -4.45 -6.76
C ARG A 80 13.25 -3.35 -6.96
N ARG A 81 13.20 -2.73 -8.13
CA ARG A 81 12.07 -1.84 -8.47
C ARG A 81 10.76 -2.66 -8.50
N ILE A 82 9.63 -2.03 -8.21
CA ILE A 82 8.32 -2.64 -8.47
C ILE A 82 8.21 -2.89 -9.97
N GLU A 83 8.18 -4.16 -10.37
CA GLU A 83 8.08 -4.58 -11.77
C GLU A 83 6.60 -4.67 -12.18
N GLY A 84 6.28 -4.22 -13.39
CA GLY A 84 4.94 -4.30 -13.99
C GLY A 84 4.28 -2.93 -14.28
N PRO A 85 3.24 -2.92 -15.13
CA PRO A 85 2.54 -1.70 -15.48
C PRO A 85 1.79 -1.14 -14.26
N MET A 86 2.07 0.11 -13.92
CA MET A 86 1.30 0.87 -12.93
C MET A 86 0.59 2.03 -13.63
N PRO A 87 -0.69 2.31 -13.29
CA PRO A 87 -1.36 3.50 -13.78
C PRO A 87 -0.54 4.76 -13.44
N ILE A 88 -0.40 5.69 -14.38
CA ILE A 88 0.30 6.97 -14.17
C ILE A 88 -0.27 7.69 -12.94
N ARG A 89 -1.59 7.66 -12.76
CA ARG A 89 -2.25 8.27 -11.58
C ARG A 89 -1.75 7.69 -10.27
N LEU A 90 -1.54 6.37 -10.19
CA LEU A 90 -0.99 5.71 -9.01
C LEU A 90 0.48 6.10 -8.79
N ALA A 91 1.30 6.08 -9.85
CA ALA A 91 2.70 6.49 -9.75
C ALA A 91 2.82 7.93 -9.22
N SER A 92 2.08 8.88 -9.80
CA SER A 92 2.07 10.27 -9.35
C SER A 92 1.49 10.43 -7.93
N PHE A 93 0.51 9.61 -7.54
CA PHE A 93 0.01 9.61 -6.16
C PHE A 93 1.11 9.18 -5.18
N VAL A 94 1.81 8.08 -5.45
CA VAL A 94 2.90 7.58 -4.60
C VAL A 94 4.02 8.60 -4.50
N GLU A 95 4.40 9.23 -5.62
CA GLU A 95 5.42 10.29 -5.63
C GLU A 95 5.02 11.49 -4.75
N ARG A 96 3.79 11.99 -4.89
CA ARG A 96 3.30 13.11 -4.06
C ARG A 96 3.21 12.76 -2.58
N ALA A 97 2.72 11.55 -2.27
CA ALA A 97 2.60 11.08 -0.88
C ALA A 97 3.98 10.89 -0.22
N LEU A 98 5.01 10.53 -0.98
CA LEU A 98 6.39 10.46 -0.48
C LEU A 98 7.05 11.84 -0.32
N ALA A 99 6.58 12.86 -1.05
CA ALA A 99 7.11 14.22 -0.96
C ALA A 99 6.43 15.07 0.14
N SER A 100 5.35 14.58 0.73
CA SER A 100 4.64 15.23 1.82
C SER A 100 5.18 14.67 3.15
N ASP A 101 5.95 15.48 3.89
CA ASP A 101 6.44 15.19 5.25
C ASP A 101 5.57 15.88 6.31
#